data_AF-A0A945CTD0-F1
#
_entry.id   AF-A0A945CTD0-F1
#
_cell.length_a   1.000
_cell.length_b   1.000
_cell.length_c   1.000
_cell.angle_alpha   90.00
_cell.angle_beta   90.00
_cell.angle_gamma   90.00
#
_symmetry.space_group_name_H-M   'P 1'
#
loop_
_entity.id
_entity.type
_entity.pdbx_description
1 polymer ?
#
loop_
_entity_poly.entity_id
_entity_poly.type
_entity_poly.pdbx_seq_one_letter_code
_entity_poly.pdbx_strand_id
1 'polypeptide(L)'
;MTDSSAAKGNAFTFELVARDEGTGARAGLLHTPHGSIETPIFMPVGTRATVKTLTQRDLEELNARIVLGNAYHLYLRPGHELIDRAGGLHGFMNWQRPILTDSGGYQVFSLGELNKISEEGVRFQSHLDGSYHLFSPERVMEIEHGLGAD
;
A
#
# COMPACT_ATOMS: atom_id res chain seq x y z
N MET A 1 -34.28 8.48 -4.02
CA MET A 1 -33.39 9.11 -5.02
C MET A 1 -32.98 10.45 -4.46
N THR A 2 -31.89 10.47 -3.69
CA THR A 2 -31.23 11.71 -3.25
C THR A 2 -29.87 11.68 -3.89
N ASP A 3 -29.70 12.61 -4.81
CA ASP A 3 -28.49 12.95 -5.53
C ASP A 3 -27.36 13.23 -4.53
N SER A 4 -26.34 12.37 -4.55
CA SER A 4 -25.08 12.57 -3.82
C SER A 4 -23.97 12.75 -4.85
N SER A 5 -24.07 13.82 -5.64
CA SER A 5 -22.91 14.42 -6.28
C SER A 5 -22.05 15.13 -5.23
N ALA A 6 -21.44 14.35 -4.34
CA ALA A 6 -20.31 14.82 -3.57
C ALA A 6 -19.21 15.16 -4.57
N ALA A 7 -18.79 16.42 -4.56
CA ALA A 7 -17.77 16.96 -5.45
C ALA A 7 -16.56 16.01 -5.50
N LYS A 8 -16.16 15.60 -6.71
CA LYS A 8 -14.88 14.89 -6.97
C LYS A 8 -13.72 15.85 -6.73
N GLY A 9 -13.51 16.23 -5.47
CA GLY A 9 -12.26 16.82 -5.02
C GLY A 9 -11.15 15.80 -5.25
N ASN A 10 -9.96 16.28 -5.59
CA ASN A 10 -8.81 15.41 -5.79
C ASN A 10 -8.61 14.58 -4.52
N ALA A 11 -8.69 13.24 -4.61
CA ALA A 11 -8.56 12.35 -3.45
C ALA A 11 -7.22 12.55 -2.72
N PHE A 12 -6.23 13.10 -3.43
CA PHE A 12 -4.91 13.44 -2.92
C PHE A 12 -4.55 14.90 -3.20
N THR A 13 -4.01 15.58 -2.19
CA THR A 13 -3.39 16.91 -2.35
C THR A 13 -2.14 17.01 -1.47
N PHE A 14 -1.10 17.69 -1.95
CA PHE A 14 0.11 17.94 -1.18
C PHE A 14 0.30 19.45 -0.97
N GLU A 15 0.36 19.87 0.29
CA GLU A 15 0.66 21.23 0.71
C GLU A 15 2.14 21.33 1.10
N LEU A 16 2.88 22.23 0.46
CA LEU A 16 4.23 22.58 0.90
C LEU A 16 4.14 23.68 1.98
N VAL A 17 4.45 23.33 3.22
CA VAL A 17 4.37 24.24 4.37
C VAL A 17 5.64 25.09 4.47
N ALA A 18 6.80 24.48 4.28
CA ALA A 18 8.08 25.17 4.33
C ALA A 18 9.13 24.49 3.46
N ARG A 19 10.09 25.27 2.96
CA ARG A 19 11.28 24.78 2.27
C ARG A 19 12.50 25.52 2.77
N ASP A 20 13.54 24.78 3.10
CA ASP A 20 14.85 25.34 3.40
C ASP A 20 15.62 25.61 2.10
N GLU A 21 16.05 26.85 1.87
CA GLU A 21 16.73 27.25 0.63
C GLU A 21 18.17 26.73 0.53
N GLY A 22 18.83 26.48 1.66
CA GLY A 22 20.23 26.03 1.70
C GLY A 22 20.42 24.53 1.45
N THR A 23 19.46 23.71 1.87
CA THR A 23 19.51 22.24 1.80
C THR A 23 18.47 21.64 0.85
N GLY A 24 17.39 22.38 0.55
CA GLY A 24 16.25 21.86 -0.21
C GLY A 24 15.31 20.97 0.59
N ALA A 25 15.48 20.86 1.92
CA ALA A 25 14.56 20.15 2.80
C ALA A 25 13.15 20.76 2.74
N ARG A 26 12.12 19.93 2.84
CA ARG A 26 10.71 20.33 2.71
C ARG A 26 9.90 19.76 3.88
N ALA A 27 9.07 20.61 4.46
CA ALA A 27 8.00 20.21 5.36
C ALA A 27 6.66 20.42 4.64
N GLY A 28 5.74 19.47 4.74
CA GLY A 28 4.48 19.51 4.01
C GLY A 28 3.41 18.60 4.57
N LEU A 29 2.19 18.74 4.08
CA LEU A 29 1.04 17.90 4.43
C LEU A 29 0.56 17.15 3.20
N LEU A 30 0.54 15.82 3.26
CA LEU A 30 -0.09 14.97 2.27
C LEU A 30 -1.50 14.62 2.76
N HIS A 31 -2.52 15.14 2.09
CA HIS A 31 -3.91 14.79 2.36
C HIS A 31 -4.30 13.57 1.52
N THR A 32 -4.87 12.56 2.18
CA THR A 32 -5.39 11.33 1.58
C THR A 32 -6.85 11.13 2.01
N PRO A 33 -7.59 10.18 1.42
CA PRO A 33 -8.95 9.86 1.84
C PRO A 33 -9.08 9.47 3.32
N HIS A 34 -8.05 8.84 3.89
CA HIS A 34 -8.05 8.35 5.29
C HIS A 34 -7.29 9.24 6.28
N GLY A 35 -6.81 10.41 5.86
CA GLY A 35 -6.21 11.38 6.79
C GLY A 35 -5.12 12.23 6.16
N SER A 36 -4.59 13.15 6.95
CA SER A 36 -3.44 13.97 6.55
C SER A 36 -2.15 13.49 7.21
N ILE A 37 -1.05 13.52 6.46
CA ILE A 37 0.26 13.04 6.89
C ILE A 37 1.25 14.22 6.83
N GLU A 38 1.90 14.51 7.95
CA GLU A 38 3.02 15.44 8.00
C GLU A 38 4.26 14.80 7.37
N THR A 39 4.93 15.52 6.49
CA THR A 39 6.18 15.12 5.83
C THR A 39 7.33 16.01 6.29
N PRO A 40 8.56 15.49 6.45
CA PRO A 40 9.00 14.12 6.14
C PRO A 40 8.45 13.07 7.12
N ILE A 41 8.08 11.89 6.59
CA ILE A 41 7.49 10.80 7.37
C ILE A 41 8.29 9.51 7.19
N PHE A 42 8.39 8.74 8.27
CA PHE A 42 8.84 7.35 8.23
C PHE A 42 7.63 6.42 8.29
N MET A 43 7.60 5.40 7.43
CA MET A 43 6.47 4.48 7.29
C MET A 43 6.84 3.09 7.82
N PRO A 44 6.19 2.60 8.91
CA PRO A 44 6.33 1.21 9.34
C PRO A 44 5.82 0.25 8.26
N VAL A 45 6.53 -0.87 8.05
CA VAL A 45 6.20 -1.85 7.00
C VAL A 45 5.34 -2.99 7.57
N GLY A 46 4.11 -3.11 7.07
CA GLY A 46 3.17 -4.20 7.28
C GLY A 46 3.31 -5.28 6.19
N THR A 47 4.13 -6.29 6.42
CA THR A 47 4.43 -7.34 5.42
C THR A 47 3.24 -8.26 5.11
N ARG A 48 2.32 -8.49 6.05
CA ARG A 48 1.13 -9.35 5.87
C ARG A 48 -0.10 -8.76 6.57
N ALA A 49 -0.43 -7.50 6.25
CA ALA A 49 -1.46 -6.73 6.96
C ALA A 49 -1.18 -6.53 8.47
N THR A 50 0.05 -6.81 8.91
CA THR A 50 0.52 -6.60 10.28
C THR A 50 1.95 -6.08 10.25
N VAL A 51 2.27 -5.08 11.08
CA VAL A 51 3.67 -4.77 11.38
C VAL A 51 4.17 -5.84 12.34
N LYS A 52 5.29 -6.49 12.00
CA LYS A 52 5.80 -7.61 12.80
C LYS A 52 5.96 -7.16 14.26
N THR A 53 5.51 -8.03 15.17
CA THR A 53 5.58 -7.87 16.64
C THR A 53 4.79 -6.71 17.25
N LEU A 54 4.05 -5.93 16.45
CA LEU A 54 3.25 -4.81 16.94
C LEU A 54 1.78 -5.03 16.65
N THR A 55 0.95 -4.81 17.65
CA THR A 55 -0.50 -4.69 17.48
C THR A 55 -0.84 -3.35 16.82
N GLN A 56 -2.05 -3.24 16.28
CA GLN A 56 -2.56 -1.95 15.80
C GLN A 56 -2.50 -0.88 16.89
N ARG A 57 -2.84 -1.24 18.12
CA ARG A 57 -2.79 -0.34 19.27
C ARG A 57 -1.39 0.21 19.50
N ASP A 58 -0.36 -0.63 19.38
CA ASP A 58 1.03 -0.17 19.53
C ASP A 58 1.40 0.86 18.44
N LEU A 59 0.95 0.67 17.20
CA LEU A 59 1.17 1.62 16.10
C LEU A 59 0.45 2.96 16.35
N GLU A 60 -0.76 2.91 16.90
CA GLU A 60 -1.52 4.09 17.27
C GLU A 60 -0.89 4.85 18.44
N GLU A 61 -0.40 4.13 19.47
CA GLU A 61 0.32 4.67 20.62
C GLU A 61 1.67 5.30 20.20
N LEU A 62 2.36 4.69 19.22
CA LEU A 62 3.55 5.27 18.57
C LEU A 62 3.23 6.42 17.61
N ASN A 63 1.95 6.75 17.45
CA ASN A 63 1.44 7.78 16.56
C ASN A 63 1.85 7.60 15.08
N ALA A 64 1.95 6.36 14.60
CA ALA A 64 2.17 6.09 13.19
C ALA A 64 1.04 6.69 12.35
N ARG A 65 1.37 7.58 11.42
CA ARG A 65 0.39 8.28 10.58
C ARG A 65 0.03 7.54 9.30
N ILE A 66 0.93 6.69 8.82
CA ILE A 66 0.75 5.87 7.62
C ILE A 66 1.54 4.57 7.80
N VAL A 67 1.06 3.49 7.20
CA VAL A 67 1.78 2.20 7.11
C VAL A 67 1.98 1.78 5.67
N LEU A 68 3.02 1.00 5.41
CA LEU A 68 3.26 0.40 4.09
C LEU A 68 2.78 -1.05 4.08
N GLY A 69 1.79 -1.38 3.25
CA GLY A 69 1.35 -2.74 2.97
C GLY A 69 2.15 -3.37 1.83
N ASN A 70 2.58 -4.62 1.99
CA ASN A 70 3.27 -5.33 0.90
C ASN A 70 2.30 -6.09 0.00
N ALA A 71 2.10 -5.65 -1.24
CA ALA A 71 1.12 -6.27 -2.13
C ALA A 71 1.51 -7.69 -2.53
N TYR A 72 2.81 -7.99 -2.70
CA TYR A 72 3.26 -9.34 -3.06
C TYR A 72 2.81 -10.40 -2.04
N HIS A 73 3.02 -10.14 -0.74
CA HIS A 73 2.61 -11.06 0.30
C HIS A 73 1.09 -11.14 0.45
N LEU A 74 0.40 -9.99 0.41
CA LEU A 74 -1.06 -9.93 0.51
C LEU A 74 -1.74 -10.64 -0.66
N TYR A 75 -1.18 -10.53 -1.86
CA TYR A 75 -1.62 -11.25 -3.06
C TYR A 75 -1.50 -12.76 -2.89
N LEU A 76 -0.33 -13.25 -2.47
CA LEU A 76 -0.12 -14.69 -2.31
C LEU A 76 -0.94 -15.26 -1.16
N ARG A 77 -1.11 -14.51 -0.07
CA ARG A 77 -1.95 -14.89 1.06
C ARG A 77 -2.30 -13.67 1.92
N PRO A 78 -3.58 -13.36 2.15
CA PRO A 78 -4.77 -14.20 1.89
C PRO A 78 -5.36 -14.10 0.47
N GLY A 79 -4.87 -13.18 -0.37
CA GLY A 79 -5.44 -12.86 -1.67
C GLY A 79 -6.22 -11.55 -1.64
N HIS A 80 -5.96 -10.68 -2.61
CA HIS A 80 -6.61 -9.37 -2.77
C HIS A 80 -8.14 -9.45 -2.88
N GLU A 81 -8.70 -10.47 -3.55
CA GLU A 81 -10.16 -10.65 -3.63
C GLU A 81 -10.83 -10.91 -2.27
N LEU A 82 -10.13 -11.60 -1.35
CA LEU A 82 -10.64 -11.84 -0.01
C LEU A 82 -10.59 -10.55 0.81
N ILE A 83 -9.50 -9.80 0.66
CA ILE A 83 -9.31 -8.50 1.32
C ILE A 83 -10.37 -7.51 0.85
N ASP A 84 -10.63 -7.43 -0.45
CA ASP A 84 -11.68 -6.60 -1.04
C ASP A 84 -13.05 -6.92 -0.42
N ARG A 85 -13.43 -8.20 -0.38
CA ARG A 85 -14.69 -8.66 0.26
C ARG A 85 -14.75 -8.37 1.77
N ALA A 86 -13.61 -8.18 2.43
CA ALA A 86 -13.54 -7.82 3.85
C ALA A 86 -13.60 -6.29 4.09
N GLY A 87 -13.82 -5.49 3.04
CA GLY A 87 -13.85 -4.03 3.11
C GLY A 87 -12.49 -3.38 2.84
N GLY A 88 -11.67 -4.03 2.01
CA GLY A 88 -10.30 -3.59 1.70
C GLY A 88 -9.33 -3.81 2.86
N LEU A 89 -8.09 -3.36 2.69
CA LEU A 89 -7.00 -3.58 3.63
C LEU A 89 -7.25 -2.86 4.94
N HIS A 90 -7.82 -1.65 4.89
CA HIS A 90 -8.29 -0.89 6.04
C HIS A 90 -9.24 -1.73 6.92
N GLY A 91 -10.29 -2.30 6.33
CA GLY A 91 -11.23 -3.18 7.04
C GLY A 91 -10.59 -4.46 7.54
N PHE A 92 -9.78 -5.12 6.69
CA PHE A 92 -9.13 -6.39 7.01
C PHE A 92 -8.15 -6.30 8.19
N MET A 93 -7.40 -5.19 8.29
CA MET A 93 -6.42 -4.98 9.37
C MET A 93 -6.94 -4.08 10.49
N ASN A 94 -8.20 -3.63 10.40
CA ASN A 94 -8.87 -2.67 11.27
C ASN A 94 -8.17 -1.29 11.37
N TRP A 95 -7.28 -0.95 10.43
CA TRP A 95 -6.53 0.31 10.43
C TRP A 95 -7.33 1.42 9.76
N GLN A 96 -7.52 2.55 10.47
CA GLN A 96 -8.36 3.67 10.04
C GLN A 96 -7.55 4.90 9.60
N ARG A 97 -6.23 4.76 9.43
CA ARG A 97 -5.32 5.82 8.97
C ARG A 97 -4.77 5.44 7.59
N PRO A 98 -4.04 6.33 6.90
CA PRO A 98 -3.55 6.03 5.56
C PRO A 98 -2.70 4.76 5.45
N ILE A 99 -2.81 4.10 4.29
CA ILE A 99 -2.00 2.95 3.87
C ILE A 99 -1.41 3.22 2.50
N LEU A 100 -0.11 3.00 2.34
CA LEU A 100 0.54 2.92 1.05
C LEU A 100 0.80 1.44 0.70
N THR A 101 0.48 0.99 -0.50
CA THR A 101 0.93 -0.31 -1.00
C THR A 101 2.13 -0.16 -1.93
N ASP A 102 3.05 -1.13 -1.86
CA ASP A 102 4.02 -1.32 -2.94
C ASP A 102 3.41 -2.20 -4.04
N SER A 103 4.00 -2.18 -5.24
CA SER A 103 3.55 -3.01 -6.37
C SER A 103 3.91 -4.50 -6.23
N GLY A 104 4.73 -4.85 -5.23
CA GLY A 104 5.31 -6.19 -5.08
C GLY A 104 6.40 -6.56 -6.09
N GLY A 105 6.68 -5.71 -7.09
CA GLY A 105 7.63 -6.02 -8.18
C GLY A 105 9.07 -6.21 -7.69
N TYR A 106 9.49 -5.46 -6.66
CA TYR A 106 10.81 -5.61 -6.07
C TYR A 106 10.99 -6.99 -5.42
N GLN A 107 9.97 -7.48 -4.72
CA GLN A 107 10.00 -8.79 -4.07
C GLN A 107 10.09 -9.89 -5.12
N VAL A 108 9.30 -9.80 -6.19
CA VAL A 108 9.38 -10.74 -7.30
C VAL A 108 10.79 -10.73 -7.92
N PHE A 109 11.37 -9.55 -8.14
CA PHE A 109 12.74 -9.41 -8.64
C PHE A 109 13.78 -10.04 -7.69
N SER A 110 13.60 -9.88 -6.38
CA SER A 110 14.52 -10.40 -5.36
C SER A 110 14.54 -11.93 -5.23
N LEU A 111 13.61 -12.66 -5.87
CA LEU A 111 13.54 -14.12 -5.84
C LEU A 111 14.59 -14.84 -6.71
N GLY A 112 15.49 -14.10 -7.37
CA GLY A 112 16.59 -14.67 -8.14
C GLY A 112 16.10 -15.55 -9.31
N GLU A 113 16.56 -16.80 -9.37
CA GLU A 113 16.25 -17.75 -10.46
C GLU A 113 14.76 -18.13 -10.57
N LEU A 114 13.94 -17.81 -9.56
CA LEU A 114 12.51 -18.13 -9.53
C LEU A 114 11.65 -17.13 -10.32
N ASN A 115 12.24 -16.20 -11.06
CA ASN A 115 11.52 -15.26 -11.92
C ASN A 115 12.01 -15.25 -13.37
N LYS A 116 11.13 -14.80 -14.27
CA LYS A 116 11.44 -14.51 -15.67
C LYS A 116 10.77 -13.19 -16.06
N ILE A 117 11.59 -12.22 -16.44
CA ILE A 117 11.13 -10.89 -16.87
C ILE A 117 10.92 -10.88 -18.39
N SER A 118 9.83 -10.28 -18.83
CA SER A 118 9.45 -10.09 -20.24
C SER A 118 8.69 -8.77 -20.41
N GLU A 119 8.40 -8.36 -21.64
CA GLU A 119 7.56 -7.17 -21.90
C GLU A 119 6.15 -7.30 -21.30
N GLU A 120 5.61 -8.52 -21.24
CA GLU A 120 4.30 -8.81 -20.62
C GLU A 120 4.29 -8.57 -19.10
N GLY A 121 5.46 -8.61 -18.46
CA GLY A 121 5.61 -8.52 -17.02
C GLY A 121 6.56 -9.58 -16.46
N VAL A 122 6.41 -9.87 -15.17
CA VAL A 122 7.29 -10.80 -14.44
C VAL A 122 6.54 -12.08 -14.09
N ARG A 123 6.99 -13.20 -14.64
CA ARG A 123 6.53 -14.53 -14.25
C ARG A 123 7.37 -15.02 -13.08
N PHE A 124 6.74 -15.62 -12.07
CA PHE A 124 7.46 -16.16 -10.93
C PHE A 124 6.78 -17.37 -10.32
N GLN A 125 7.55 -18.14 -9.55
CA GLN A 125 7.04 -19.25 -8.76
C GLN A 125 6.82 -18.81 -7.31
N SER A 126 5.63 -19.09 -6.78
CA SER A 126 5.26 -18.85 -5.39
C SER A 126 6.15 -19.67 -4.46
N HIS A 127 6.80 -19.00 -3.52
CA HIS A 127 7.58 -19.64 -2.45
C HIS A 127 6.70 -20.34 -1.39
N LEU A 128 5.37 -20.17 -1.45
CA LEU A 128 4.44 -20.78 -0.49
C LEU A 128 4.01 -22.19 -0.91
N ASP A 129 3.76 -22.40 -2.19
CA ASP A 129 3.13 -23.61 -2.72
C ASP A 129 3.68 -24.06 -4.08
N GLY A 130 4.63 -23.33 -4.66
CA GLY A 130 5.23 -23.66 -5.95
C GLY A 130 4.37 -23.33 -7.17
N SER A 131 3.23 -22.66 -7.01
CA SER A 131 2.36 -22.26 -8.13
C SER A 131 3.01 -21.14 -8.95
N TYR A 132 2.67 -21.05 -10.25
CA TYR A 132 3.20 -20.04 -11.15
C TYR A 132 2.24 -18.85 -11.27
N HIS A 133 2.79 -17.65 -11.22
CA HIS A 133 2.07 -16.39 -11.31
C HIS A 133 2.72 -15.45 -12.34
N LEU A 134 1.92 -14.49 -12.83
CA LEU A 134 2.37 -13.41 -13.70
C LEU A 134 1.92 -12.08 -13.11
N PHE A 135 2.88 -11.18 -12.86
CA PHE A 135 2.63 -9.78 -12.52
C PHE A 135 2.87 -8.92 -13.76
N SER A 136 1.79 -8.56 -14.44
CA SER A 136 1.77 -7.47 -15.44
C SER A 136 1.38 -6.14 -14.76
N PRO A 137 1.65 -4.99 -15.38
CA PRO A 137 1.19 -3.70 -14.86
C PRO A 137 -0.32 -3.67 -14.56
N GLU A 138 -1.14 -4.20 -15.46
CA GLU A 138 -2.60 -4.25 -15.32
C GLU A 138 -3.02 -5.12 -14.13
N ARG A 139 -2.38 -6.29 -13.98
CA ARG A 139 -2.67 -7.21 -12.88
C ARG A 139 -2.26 -6.62 -11.53
N VAL A 140 -1.14 -5.91 -11.47
CA VAL A 140 -0.70 -5.22 -10.26
C VAL A 140 -1.70 -4.14 -9.87
N MET A 141 -2.15 -3.31 -10.83
CA MET A 141 -3.16 -2.29 -10.55
C MET A 141 -4.49 -2.89 -10.06
N GLU A 142 -4.92 -4.02 -10.62
CA GLU A 142 -6.10 -4.76 -10.14
C GLU A 142 -5.92 -5.27 -8.70
N ILE A 143 -4.73 -5.81 -8.39
CA ILE A 143 -4.39 -6.27 -7.04
C ILE A 143 -4.43 -5.11 -6.06
N GLU A 144 -3.71 -4.02 -6.33
CA GLU A 144 -3.66 -2.83 -5.47
C GLU A 144 -5.05 -2.20 -5.28
N HIS A 145 -5.86 -2.17 -6.34
CA HIS A 145 -7.24 -1.72 -6.26
C HIS A 145 -8.08 -2.60 -5.31
N GLY A 146 -7.99 -3.93 -5.42
CA GLY A 146 -8.66 -4.85 -4.50
C GLY A 146 -8.11 -4.82 -3.07
N LEU A 147 -6.85 -4.41 -2.89
CA LEU A 147 -6.32 -4.11 -1.56
C LEU A 147 -6.93 -2.84 -0.97
N GLY A 148 -7.36 -1.87 -1.77
CA GLY A 148 -8.06 -0.67 -1.27
C GLY A 148 -7.20 0.15 -0.29
N ALA A 149 -5.92 0.32 -0.63
CA ALA A 149 -5.04 1.31 0.00
C ALA A 149 -5.42 2.73 -0.45
N ASP A 150 -4.82 3.75 0.18
CA ASP A 150 -4.93 5.14 -0.28
C ASP A 150 -4.22 5.31 -1.62
#